data_AF-A0AA40C105-F1
#
_entry.id   AF-A0AA40C105-F1
#
_cell.length_a   1.000
_cell.length_b   1.000
_cell.length_c   1.000
_cell.angle_alpha   90.00
_cell.angle_beta   90.00
_cell.angle_gamma   90.00
#
_symmetry.space_group_name_H-M   'P 1'
#
loop_
_entity.id
_entity.type
_entity.pdbx_description
1 polymer ?
#
loop_
_entity_poly.entity_id
_entity_poly.type
_entity_poly.pdbx_seq_one_letter_code
_entity_poly.pdbx_strand_id
1 'polypeptide(L)'
;MAPSRITKKRRAYRGAARSRGGRITRRRTDEEALQVDDLPPYKYEQLTNPGQIRVLQLHMTKGDVIDLELKPVQHSDGGYQALSYVWGSEDKPFRATVHNGTGAALGYIPLTLSLFNALRDLRDSEGVKSKQFWIDQICIDQQGDEKNHQVAIMGEIYRNAAGVITYLGPTEDQGVEESTVELLDRIYDHFSPNFDMLLEIGDLSDAYDRRASFPVPALPSDLEEEVTACAKGGWVLDDAASKKWRHLTAWAYGDWTQRLWMVQEQLLNRNTQILGGRRLLRWDTIATTTFWFYLQFLPDSWLTHFWTQHEFDDE
;
A
#
# COMPACT_ATOMS: atom_id res chain seq x y z
N MET A 1 -6.37 -17.53 -47.08
CA MET A 1 -7.11 -17.71 -45.81
C MET A 1 -6.54 -16.72 -44.82
N ALA A 2 -7.32 -15.69 -44.47
CA ALA A 2 -6.96 -14.67 -43.49
C ALA A 2 -7.44 -15.10 -42.08
N PRO A 3 -6.71 -14.83 -40.99
CA PRO A 3 -7.22 -15.03 -39.64
C PRO A 3 -8.10 -13.86 -39.20
N SER A 4 -9.21 -14.18 -38.56
CA SER A 4 -10.28 -13.28 -38.14
C SER A 4 -9.91 -12.48 -36.89
N ARG A 5 -10.30 -11.19 -36.89
CA ARG A 5 -10.24 -10.28 -35.74
C ARG A 5 -11.38 -10.61 -34.76
N ILE A 6 -11.05 -10.98 -33.53
CA ILE A 6 -12.01 -11.05 -32.41
C ILE A 6 -11.97 -9.72 -31.66
N THR A 7 -13.02 -8.93 -31.82
CA THR A 7 -13.27 -7.67 -31.10
C THR A 7 -13.86 -7.96 -29.73
N LYS A 8 -13.12 -7.71 -28.65
CA LYS A 8 -13.64 -7.74 -27.26
C LYS A 8 -14.56 -6.53 -27.05
N LYS A 9 -15.85 -6.80 -26.83
CA LYS A 9 -16.88 -5.81 -26.48
C LYS A 9 -16.63 -5.26 -25.06
N ARG A 10 -16.44 -3.95 -24.95
CA ARG A 10 -16.49 -3.18 -23.69
C ARG A 10 -17.90 -3.27 -23.08
N ARG A 11 -18.01 -3.68 -21.81
CA ARG A 11 -19.26 -3.66 -21.04
C ARG A 11 -19.27 -2.37 -20.20
N ALA A 12 -20.06 -1.40 -20.63
CA ALA A 12 -20.26 -0.14 -19.91
C ALA A 12 -21.16 -0.36 -18.68
N TYR A 13 -20.69 0.03 -17.51
CA TYR A 13 -21.51 0.12 -16.30
C TYR A 13 -22.44 1.35 -16.42
N ARG A 14 -23.76 1.12 -16.52
CA ARG A 14 -24.79 2.17 -16.42
C ARG A 14 -25.51 2.04 -15.08
N GLY A 15 -25.15 2.89 -14.12
CA GLY A 15 -25.93 3.13 -12.91
C GLY A 15 -27.06 4.12 -13.19
N ALA A 16 -28.30 3.70 -12.95
CA ALA A 16 -29.50 4.50 -13.15
C ALA A 16 -29.75 5.46 -11.98
N ALA A 17 -29.72 6.77 -12.23
CA ALA A 17 -30.24 7.78 -11.32
C ALA A 17 -31.57 8.32 -11.88
N ARG A 18 -32.68 8.06 -11.17
CA ARG A 18 -33.94 8.78 -11.34
C ARG A 18 -34.01 9.87 -10.28
N SER A 19 -33.90 11.15 -10.68
CA SER A 19 -34.30 12.28 -9.84
C SER A 19 -35.46 13.04 -10.50
N ARG A 20 -36.47 13.34 -9.67
CA ARG A 20 -37.64 14.15 -10.00
C ARG A 20 -37.22 15.62 -10.09
N GLY A 21 -37.88 16.35 -10.99
CA GLY A 21 -37.59 17.73 -11.33
C GLY A 21 -37.68 18.71 -10.17
N GLY A 22 -36.76 19.67 -10.18
CA GLY A 22 -36.79 20.91 -9.41
C GLY A 22 -36.00 21.96 -10.19
N ARG A 23 -36.72 22.87 -10.85
CA ARG A 23 -36.15 23.97 -11.63
C ARG A 23 -35.82 25.09 -10.67
N ILE A 24 -34.54 25.34 -10.38
CA ILE A 24 -34.10 26.55 -9.66
C ILE A 24 -32.97 27.22 -10.45
N THR A 25 -33.19 28.51 -10.62
CA THR A 25 -32.52 29.56 -11.39
C THR A 25 -30.99 29.65 -11.27
N ARG A 26 -30.35 29.86 -12.42
CA ARG A 26 -28.95 30.30 -12.59
C ARG A 26 -28.65 31.52 -11.72
N ARG A 27 -27.58 31.44 -10.92
CA ARG A 27 -26.77 32.59 -10.51
C ARG A 27 -25.33 32.33 -10.91
N ARG A 28 -24.78 33.31 -11.62
CA ARG A 28 -23.45 33.43 -12.20
C ARG A 28 -22.47 33.74 -11.07
N THR A 29 -21.47 32.89 -10.85
CA THR A 29 -20.08 33.18 -10.44
C THR A 29 -19.44 31.83 -10.08
N ASP A 30 -19.08 31.04 -11.08
CA ASP A 30 -18.17 29.91 -10.90
C ASP A 30 -17.08 30.12 -11.94
N GLU A 31 -15.85 30.37 -11.48
CA GLU A 31 -14.66 30.10 -12.28
C GLU A 31 -14.74 28.63 -12.69
N GLU A 32 -14.75 28.36 -14.00
CA GLU A 32 -14.80 26.99 -14.52
C GLU A 32 -13.55 26.26 -14.03
N ALA A 33 -13.69 25.47 -12.97
CA ALA A 33 -12.68 24.50 -12.57
C ALA A 33 -12.44 23.59 -13.79
N LEU A 34 -11.27 23.71 -14.40
CA LEU A 34 -10.82 22.85 -15.48
C LEU A 34 -11.10 21.40 -15.07
N GLN A 35 -11.84 20.66 -15.88
CA GLN A 35 -11.92 19.21 -15.71
C GLN A 35 -10.51 18.66 -15.87
N VAL A 36 -10.09 17.74 -14.98
CA VAL A 36 -8.74 17.13 -14.96
C VAL A 36 -8.34 16.55 -16.34
N ASP A 37 -9.31 16.23 -17.18
CA ASP A 37 -9.11 15.72 -18.55
C ASP A 37 -8.46 16.72 -19.51
N ASP A 38 -8.51 18.03 -19.23
CA ASP A 38 -7.98 19.09 -20.11
C ASP A 38 -6.60 19.62 -19.70
N LEU A 39 -6.03 19.15 -18.60
CA LEU A 39 -4.70 19.58 -18.16
C LEU A 39 -3.59 18.97 -19.03
N PRO A 40 -2.51 19.71 -19.34
CA PRO A 40 -1.33 19.14 -19.98
C PRO A 40 -0.55 18.24 -18.99
N PRO A 41 0.33 17.35 -19.47
CA PRO A 41 1.30 16.69 -18.62
C PRO A 41 2.12 17.72 -17.83
N TYR A 42 2.31 17.47 -16.54
CA TYR A 42 3.10 18.33 -15.67
C TYR A 42 4.55 18.42 -16.17
N LYS A 43 5.12 19.62 -16.12
CA LYS A 43 6.51 19.87 -16.49
C LYS A 43 7.33 20.11 -15.21
N TYR A 44 8.31 19.24 -14.98
CA TYR A 44 9.16 19.33 -13.80
C TYR A 44 10.10 20.54 -13.89
N GLU A 45 10.13 21.33 -12.82
CA GLU A 45 11.15 22.36 -12.61
C GLU A 45 12.49 21.69 -12.33
N GLN A 46 13.57 22.13 -13.00
CA GLN A 46 14.90 21.55 -12.83
C GLN A 46 15.42 21.70 -11.40
N LEU A 47 15.96 20.62 -10.83
CA LEU A 47 16.67 20.67 -9.57
C LEU A 47 18.03 21.35 -9.78
N THR A 48 18.36 22.28 -8.91
CA THR A 48 19.53 23.17 -9.10
C THR A 48 20.76 22.69 -8.35
N ASN A 49 20.60 21.76 -7.39
CA ASN A 49 21.67 21.26 -6.55
C ASN A 49 21.67 19.72 -6.50
N PRO A 50 22.84 19.07 -6.39
CA PRO A 50 22.94 17.60 -6.32
C PRO A 50 22.22 16.97 -5.11
N GLY A 51 22.08 17.71 -4.00
CA GLY A 51 21.36 17.23 -2.81
C GLY A 51 19.85 17.45 -2.85
N GLN A 52 19.34 18.15 -3.86
CA GLN A 52 17.92 18.46 -3.92
C GLN A 52 17.10 17.25 -4.37
N ILE A 53 15.92 17.15 -3.79
CA ILE A 53 14.86 16.22 -4.18
C ILE A 53 13.56 16.99 -4.24
N ARG A 54 12.53 16.46 -4.92
CA ARG A 54 11.17 16.97 -4.74
C ARG A 54 10.49 16.16 -3.64
N VAL A 55 9.66 16.84 -2.86
CA VAL A 55 8.70 16.19 -1.98
C VAL A 55 7.32 16.66 -2.36
N LEU A 56 6.35 15.76 -2.31
CA LEU A 56 4.97 16.07 -2.58
C LEU A 56 4.24 16.39 -1.28
N GLN A 57 3.41 17.42 -1.32
CA GLN A 57 2.39 17.70 -0.32
C GLN A 57 1.06 17.20 -0.86
N LEU A 58 0.52 16.14 -0.28
CA LEU A 58 -0.75 15.55 -0.69
C LEU A 58 -1.91 16.36 -0.09
N HIS A 59 -2.89 16.72 -0.92
CA HIS A 59 -4.04 17.51 -0.50
C HIS A 59 -5.20 16.63 -0.02
N MET A 60 -5.97 17.16 0.93
CA MET A 60 -7.20 16.52 1.39
C MET A 60 -8.32 16.79 0.38
N THR A 61 -8.64 15.77 -0.41
CA THR A 61 -9.71 15.76 -1.41
C THR A 61 -10.72 14.66 -1.08
N LYS A 62 -11.78 14.51 -1.89
CA LYS A 62 -12.80 13.47 -1.72
C LYS A 62 -12.82 12.52 -2.91
N GLY A 63 -13.25 11.29 -2.66
CA GLY A 63 -13.39 10.27 -3.71
C GLY A 63 -12.05 9.93 -4.35
N ASP A 64 -12.05 9.83 -5.68
CA ASP A 64 -10.90 9.36 -6.46
C ASP A 64 -10.01 10.51 -6.98
N VAL A 65 -10.16 11.72 -6.43
CA VAL A 65 -9.35 12.88 -6.82
C VAL A 65 -8.01 12.87 -6.08
N ILE A 66 -6.89 12.95 -6.79
CA ILE A 66 -5.56 13.05 -6.19
C ILE A 66 -4.95 14.39 -6.59
N ASP A 67 -4.89 15.32 -5.63
CA ASP A 67 -4.29 16.64 -5.82
C ASP A 67 -3.05 16.77 -4.93
N LEU A 68 -1.99 17.34 -5.48
CA LEU A 68 -0.74 17.53 -4.75
C LEU A 68 0.00 18.79 -5.19
N GLU A 69 0.91 19.24 -4.35
CA GLU A 69 1.94 20.24 -4.68
C GLU A 69 3.31 19.59 -4.63
N LEU A 70 4.21 19.98 -5.54
CA LEU A 70 5.62 19.55 -5.50
C LEU A 70 6.50 20.71 -5.09
N LYS A 71 7.41 20.46 -4.15
CA LYS A 71 8.41 21.45 -3.73
C LYS A 71 9.82 20.84 -3.68
N PRO A 72 10.85 21.56 -4.16
CA PRO A 72 12.23 21.13 -3.96
C PRO A 72 12.65 21.34 -2.50
N VAL A 73 13.37 20.36 -1.94
CA VAL A 73 13.98 20.41 -0.61
C VAL A 73 15.37 19.76 -0.68
N GLN A 74 16.23 19.98 0.31
CA GLN A 74 17.44 19.14 0.44
C GLN A 74 17.04 17.82 1.10
N HIS A 75 17.48 16.69 0.55
CA HIS A 75 17.20 15.38 1.17
C HIS A 75 17.74 15.30 2.60
N SER A 76 18.84 15.99 2.90
CA SER A 76 19.45 16.06 4.24
C SER A 76 18.62 16.82 5.27
N ASP A 77 17.70 17.68 4.85
CA ASP A 77 16.85 18.46 5.77
C ASP A 77 15.75 17.58 6.38
N GLY A 78 15.46 16.42 5.77
CA GLY A 78 14.38 15.53 6.16
C GLY A 78 13.01 16.21 6.07
N GLY A 79 12.12 15.93 7.04
CA GLY A 79 10.79 16.56 7.12
C GLY A 79 9.73 15.98 6.18
N TYR A 80 10.05 14.90 5.45
CA TYR A 80 9.14 14.13 4.61
C TYR A 80 9.13 12.66 5.04
N GLN A 81 8.05 11.93 4.72
CA GLN A 81 8.00 10.48 4.83
C GLN A 81 8.27 9.85 3.46
N ALA A 82 9.07 8.80 3.37
CA ALA A 82 9.24 8.07 2.11
C ALA A 82 8.18 6.97 1.98
N LEU A 83 7.59 6.80 0.80
CA LEU A 83 6.71 5.68 0.51
C LEU A 83 7.49 4.57 -0.19
N SER A 84 7.40 3.36 0.33
CA SER A 84 7.85 2.14 -0.33
C SER A 84 6.63 1.30 -0.72
N TYR A 85 6.51 0.96 -2.00
CA TYR A 85 5.34 0.26 -2.54
C TYR A 85 5.73 -0.58 -3.77
N VAL A 86 4.90 -1.57 -4.10
CA VAL A 86 5.06 -2.37 -5.33
C VAL A 86 4.48 -1.57 -6.50
N TRP A 87 5.27 -1.34 -7.54
CA TRP A 87 4.82 -0.53 -8.69
C TRP A 87 3.64 -1.17 -9.44
N GLY A 88 3.59 -2.52 -9.48
CA GLY A 88 2.60 -3.29 -10.23
C GLY A 88 2.80 -3.15 -11.74
N SER A 89 1.70 -3.22 -12.50
CA SER A 89 1.70 -2.99 -13.94
C SER A 89 2.28 -1.61 -14.30
N GLU A 90 2.99 -1.55 -15.43
CA GLU A 90 3.49 -0.29 -16.00
C GLU A 90 2.37 0.60 -16.57
N ASP A 91 1.15 0.07 -16.71
CA ASP A 91 -0.01 0.83 -17.17
C ASP A 91 -0.34 1.98 -16.20
N LYS A 92 -0.50 3.19 -16.76
CA LYS A 92 -0.81 4.41 -15.98
C LYS A 92 -2.16 5.03 -16.34
N PRO A 93 -3.30 4.39 -16.01
CA PRO A 93 -4.63 4.87 -16.40
C PRO A 93 -5.16 5.99 -15.49
N PHE A 94 -4.49 6.27 -14.36
CA PHE A 94 -4.93 7.28 -13.38
C PHE A 94 -4.07 8.55 -13.47
N ARG A 95 -4.52 9.64 -12.84
CA ARG A 95 -3.85 10.94 -12.85
C ARG A 95 -3.85 11.58 -11.47
N ALA A 96 -2.74 12.23 -11.11
CA ALA A 96 -2.67 13.23 -10.05
C ALA A 96 -2.60 14.63 -10.65
N THR A 97 -3.35 15.58 -10.09
CA THR A 97 -3.25 17.00 -10.45
C THR A 97 -2.15 17.65 -9.63
N VAL A 98 -1.24 18.36 -10.29
CA VAL A 98 -0.20 19.16 -9.62
C VAL A 98 -0.65 20.60 -9.57
N HIS A 99 -0.65 21.18 -8.37
CA HIS A 99 -0.95 22.59 -8.13
C HIS A 99 0.32 23.36 -7.79
N ASN A 100 0.27 24.69 -7.97
CA ASN A 100 1.25 25.60 -7.36
C ASN A 100 0.79 26.00 -5.95
N GLY A 101 1.66 26.70 -5.20
CA GLY A 101 1.33 27.19 -3.84
C GLY A 101 0.22 28.25 -3.77
N THR A 102 -0.38 28.66 -4.90
CA THR A 102 -1.58 29.51 -4.95
C THR A 102 -2.85 28.71 -5.28
N GLY A 103 -2.76 27.39 -5.43
CA GLY A 103 -3.86 26.48 -5.77
C GLY A 103 -4.15 26.33 -7.27
N ALA A 104 -3.42 27.02 -8.16
CA ALA A 104 -3.63 26.91 -9.61
C ALA A 104 -3.06 25.59 -10.13
N ALA A 105 -3.84 24.87 -10.94
CA ALA A 105 -3.40 23.63 -11.56
C ALA A 105 -2.30 23.89 -12.61
N LEU A 106 -1.18 23.17 -12.51
CA LEU A 106 -0.01 23.26 -13.38
C LEU A 106 0.01 22.15 -14.45
N GLY A 107 -0.63 21.01 -14.17
CA GLY A 107 -0.67 19.87 -15.07
C GLY A 107 -1.03 18.57 -14.34
N TYR A 108 -0.90 17.43 -15.01
CA TYR A 108 -1.11 16.12 -14.41
C TYR A 108 0.11 15.20 -14.48
N ILE A 109 0.22 14.29 -13.52
CA ILE A 109 1.19 13.18 -13.51
C ILE A 109 0.41 11.85 -13.67
N PRO A 110 0.75 10.99 -14.64
CA PRO A 110 0.10 9.69 -14.80
C PRO A 110 0.56 8.69 -13.73
N LEU A 111 -0.39 7.97 -13.14
CA LEU A 111 -0.18 7.04 -12.02
C LEU A 111 -0.53 5.60 -12.39
N THR A 112 0.23 4.64 -11.87
CA THR A 112 -0.17 3.23 -11.90
C THR A 112 -1.35 3.00 -10.96
N LEU A 113 -2.07 1.88 -11.12
CA LEU A 113 -3.14 1.48 -10.20
C LEU A 113 -2.62 1.38 -8.76
N SER A 114 -1.44 0.78 -8.57
CA SER A 114 -0.85 0.60 -7.25
C SER A 114 -0.57 1.94 -6.56
N LEU A 115 0.08 2.87 -7.26
CA LEU A 115 0.37 4.20 -6.70
C LEU A 115 -0.91 5.01 -6.46
N PHE A 116 -1.89 4.94 -7.37
CA PHE A 116 -3.18 5.61 -7.19
C PHE A 116 -3.87 5.14 -5.89
N ASN A 117 -3.92 3.83 -5.67
CA ASN A 117 -4.48 3.27 -4.44
C ASN A 117 -3.67 3.70 -3.20
N ALA A 118 -2.34 3.63 -3.27
CA ALA A 118 -1.46 4.04 -2.16
C ALA A 118 -1.67 5.51 -1.77
N LEU A 119 -1.77 6.42 -2.74
CA LEU A 119 -2.02 7.84 -2.49
C LEU A 119 -3.40 8.08 -1.89
N ARG A 120 -4.44 7.40 -2.40
CA ARG A 120 -5.80 7.50 -1.86
C ARG A 120 -5.83 7.07 -0.39
N ASP A 121 -5.18 5.95 -0.07
CA ASP A 121 -5.22 5.41 1.28
C ASP A 121 -4.30 6.19 2.22
N LEU A 122 -3.15 6.69 1.75
CA LEU A 122 -2.32 7.68 2.47
C LEU A 122 -3.10 8.94 2.79
N ARG A 123 -3.87 9.48 1.82
CA ARG A 123 -4.71 10.67 2.01
C ARG A 123 -5.75 10.43 3.09
N ASP A 124 -6.47 9.30 2.99
CA ASP A 124 -7.61 8.98 3.83
C ASP A 124 -7.23 8.36 5.19
N SER A 125 -5.96 7.99 5.38
CA SER A 125 -5.48 7.47 6.67
C SER A 125 -5.46 8.55 7.75
N GLU A 126 -6.16 8.28 8.85
CA GLU A 126 -6.14 9.12 10.05
C GLU A 126 -4.83 9.00 10.84
N GLY A 127 -4.13 7.87 10.72
CA GLY A 127 -2.85 7.62 11.38
C GLY A 127 -1.70 8.43 10.78
N VAL A 128 -1.77 8.70 9.47
CA VAL A 128 -0.73 9.44 8.73
C VAL A 128 -0.96 10.95 8.90
N LYS A 129 -0.26 11.56 9.86
CA LYS A 129 -0.45 12.97 10.24
C LYS A 129 0.23 13.96 9.29
N SER A 130 1.47 13.69 8.88
CA SER A 130 2.15 14.48 7.86
C SER A 130 1.71 14.01 6.49
N LYS A 131 1.31 14.93 5.62
CA LYS A 131 0.97 14.63 4.22
C LYS A 131 2.10 15.04 3.26
N GLN A 132 3.34 15.08 3.76
CA GLN A 132 4.54 15.35 2.98
C GLN A 132 5.28 14.05 2.70
N PHE A 133 5.34 13.67 1.43
CA PHE A 133 5.91 12.40 1.02
C PHE A 133 7.01 12.56 -0.02
N TRP A 134 7.96 11.65 0.01
CA TRP A 134 8.80 11.35 -1.13
C TRP A 134 8.32 10.02 -1.74
N ILE A 135 8.02 10.04 -3.03
CA ILE A 135 7.59 8.87 -3.81
C ILE A 135 8.32 8.92 -5.14
N ASP A 136 9.16 7.93 -5.42
CA ASP A 136 10.03 7.84 -6.60
C ASP A 136 9.32 8.16 -7.93
N GLN A 137 8.14 7.57 -8.19
CA GLN A 137 7.40 7.77 -9.44
C GLN A 137 6.92 9.22 -9.65
N ILE A 138 6.71 10.00 -8.58
CA ILE A 138 6.19 11.38 -8.63
C ILE A 138 7.29 12.42 -8.41
N CYS A 139 8.22 12.15 -7.50
CA CYS A 139 9.20 13.13 -7.06
C CYS A 139 10.42 13.21 -8.00
N ILE A 140 10.65 12.16 -8.78
CA ILE A 140 11.68 12.08 -9.81
C ILE A 140 11.02 12.30 -11.17
N ASP A 141 11.60 13.16 -12.00
CA ASP A 141 11.30 13.21 -13.42
C ASP A 141 11.80 11.91 -14.08
N GLN A 142 10.90 10.95 -14.23
CA GLN A 142 11.20 9.61 -14.75
C GLN A 142 11.68 9.61 -16.21
N GLN A 143 11.54 10.72 -16.94
CA GLN A 143 11.98 10.88 -18.33
C GLN A 143 13.13 11.88 -18.46
N GLY A 144 13.55 12.50 -17.34
CA GLY A 144 14.59 13.53 -17.31
C GLY A 144 15.97 12.98 -16.94
N ASP A 145 16.97 13.82 -17.17
CA ASP A 145 18.39 13.50 -16.90
C ASP A 145 18.66 13.30 -15.39
N GLU A 146 17.83 13.87 -14.51
CA GLU A 146 17.98 13.76 -13.06
C GLU A 146 17.76 12.35 -12.53
N LYS A 147 17.08 11.47 -13.28
CA LYS A 147 16.68 10.14 -12.81
C LYS A 147 17.85 9.33 -12.26
N ASN A 148 18.94 9.25 -13.02
CA ASN A 148 20.11 8.46 -12.62
C ASN A 148 20.76 9.01 -11.35
N HIS A 149 20.79 10.34 -11.22
CA HIS A 149 21.32 11.00 -10.03
C HIS A 149 20.45 10.76 -8.80
N GLN A 150 19.13 10.90 -8.92
CA GLN A 150 18.17 10.65 -7.84
C GLN A 150 18.19 9.19 -7.38
N VAL A 151 18.26 8.24 -8.31
CA VAL A 151 18.40 6.80 -7.99
C VAL A 151 19.70 6.52 -7.25
N ALA A 152 20.81 7.17 -7.63
CA ALA A 152 22.09 6.99 -6.97
C ALA A 152 22.09 7.47 -5.50
N ILE A 153 21.30 8.51 -5.17
CA ILE A 153 21.17 9.04 -3.79
C ILE A 153 19.97 8.47 -3.03
N MET A 154 19.21 7.52 -3.59
CA MET A 154 17.96 7.02 -3.02
C MET A 154 18.13 6.48 -1.59
N GLY A 155 19.26 5.81 -1.31
CA GLY A 155 19.58 5.34 0.04
C GLY A 155 19.74 6.47 1.07
N GLU A 156 20.23 7.64 0.66
CA GLU A 156 20.30 8.83 1.51
C GLU A 156 18.93 9.46 1.72
N ILE A 157 18.08 9.44 0.70
CA ILE A 157 16.69 9.93 0.77
C ILE A 157 15.89 9.12 1.81
N TYR A 158 15.94 7.79 1.76
CA TYR A 158 15.25 6.93 2.73
C TYR A 158 15.83 7.10 4.14
N ARG A 159 17.16 7.19 4.25
CA ARG A 159 17.85 7.37 5.54
C ARG A 159 17.48 8.68 6.23
N ASN A 160 17.35 9.77 5.49
CA ASN A 160 17.07 11.10 6.02
C ASN A 160 15.58 11.43 6.13
N ALA A 161 14.70 10.55 5.60
CA ALA A 161 13.26 10.70 5.78
C ALA A 161 12.89 10.72 7.28
N ALA A 162 11.83 11.44 7.63
CA ALA A 162 11.25 11.42 8.97
C ALA A 162 10.70 10.03 9.34
N GLY A 163 10.34 9.24 8.34
CA GLY A 163 9.98 7.83 8.46
C GLY A 163 9.70 7.23 7.09
N VAL A 164 9.60 5.91 7.04
CA VAL A 164 9.30 5.16 5.81
C VAL A 164 7.97 4.44 6.00
N ILE A 165 7.04 4.62 5.08
CA ILE A 165 5.77 3.90 5.04
C ILE A 165 5.86 2.83 3.98
N THR A 166 5.67 1.57 4.36
CA THR A 166 5.52 0.46 3.41
C THR A 166 4.05 0.18 3.17
N TYR A 167 3.62 0.27 1.92
CA TYR A 167 2.24 0.06 1.54
C TYR A 167 1.99 -1.41 1.13
N LEU A 168 1.07 -2.07 1.81
CA LEU A 168 0.73 -3.48 1.59
C LEU A 168 -0.31 -3.69 0.47
N GLY A 169 -1.02 -2.63 0.10
CA GLY A 169 -2.12 -2.69 -0.85
C GLY A 169 -3.44 -2.17 -0.26
N PRO A 170 -4.43 -1.94 -1.13
CA PRO A 170 -5.70 -1.38 -0.72
C PRO A 170 -6.56 -2.43 -0.04
N THR A 171 -7.51 -1.97 0.77
CA THR A 171 -8.62 -2.81 1.26
C THR A 171 -9.94 -2.28 0.72
N GLU A 172 -10.69 -3.14 0.02
CA GLU A 172 -11.97 -2.75 -0.59
C GLU A 172 -13.12 -2.68 0.44
N ASP A 173 -13.02 -3.46 1.51
CA ASP A 173 -14.03 -3.59 2.55
C ASP A 173 -13.46 -3.12 3.91
N GLN A 174 -13.96 -1.98 4.39
CA GLN A 174 -13.54 -1.42 5.68
C GLN A 174 -13.85 -2.33 6.88
N GLY A 175 -14.91 -3.13 6.80
CA GLY A 175 -15.22 -4.11 7.84
C GLY A 175 -14.23 -5.27 7.83
N VAL A 176 -13.75 -5.69 6.66
CA VAL A 176 -12.66 -6.65 6.55
C VAL A 176 -11.35 -6.05 7.07
N GLU A 177 -11.05 -4.79 6.73
CA GLU A 177 -9.87 -4.09 7.26
C GLU A 177 -9.87 -4.07 8.79
N GLU A 178 -10.96 -3.59 9.40
CA GLU A 178 -11.10 -3.46 10.86
C GLU A 178 -11.00 -4.82 11.56
N SER A 179 -11.76 -5.81 11.09
CA SER A 179 -11.70 -7.17 11.65
C SER A 179 -10.35 -7.86 11.44
N THR A 180 -9.59 -7.50 10.40
CA THR A 180 -8.23 -8.01 10.19
C THR A 180 -7.26 -7.39 11.18
N VAL A 181 -7.37 -6.08 11.44
CA VAL A 181 -6.54 -5.40 12.46
C VAL A 181 -6.84 -5.95 13.85
N GLU A 182 -8.12 -6.12 14.21
CA GLU A 182 -8.51 -6.73 15.49
C GLU A 182 -7.98 -8.15 15.63
N LEU A 183 -8.06 -8.96 14.57
CA LEU A 183 -7.51 -10.31 14.55
C LEU A 183 -5.98 -10.28 14.73
N LEU A 184 -5.30 -9.40 14.01
CA LEU A 184 -3.86 -9.24 14.04
C LEU A 184 -3.36 -8.86 15.46
N ASP A 185 -4.01 -7.89 16.10
CA ASP A 185 -3.69 -7.48 17.49
C ASP A 185 -3.95 -8.62 18.47
N ARG A 186 -5.08 -9.31 18.34
CA ARG A 186 -5.43 -10.44 19.21
C ARG A 186 -4.43 -11.59 19.12
N ILE A 187 -3.97 -11.92 17.92
CA ILE A 187 -2.96 -12.98 17.73
C ILE A 187 -1.63 -12.55 18.33
N TYR A 188 -1.23 -11.29 18.14
CA TYR A 188 0.00 -10.75 18.73
C TYR A 188 -0.01 -10.81 20.26
N ASP A 189 -1.06 -10.32 20.89
CA ASP A 189 -1.18 -10.32 22.35
C ASP A 189 -1.09 -11.75 22.90
N HIS A 190 -1.76 -12.70 22.24
CA HIS A 190 -1.76 -14.11 22.63
C HIS A 190 -0.36 -14.74 22.57
N PHE A 191 0.39 -14.51 21.49
CA PHE A 191 1.72 -15.12 21.32
C PHE A 191 2.88 -14.27 21.84
N SER A 192 2.62 -13.04 22.30
CA SER A 192 3.66 -12.13 22.83
C SER A 192 4.58 -12.76 23.89
N PRO A 193 4.13 -13.67 24.78
CA PRO A 193 5.04 -14.31 25.74
C PRO A 193 6.12 -15.19 25.10
N ASN A 194 5.95 -15.59 23.83
CA ASN A 194 6.94 -16.40 23.11
C ASN A 194 8.10 -15.57 22.54
N PHE A 195 7.96 -14.25 22.41
CA PHE A 195 8.93 -13.44 21.67
C PHE A 195 10.31 -13.39 22.31
N ASP A 196 10.39 -13.31 23.63
CA ASP A 196 11.68 -13.33 24.33
C ASP A 196 12.46 -14.61 24.00
N MET A 197 11.77 -15.76 24.04
CA MET A 197 12.39 -17.04 23.71
C MET A 197 12.74 -17.15 22.22
N LEU A 198 11.92 -16.61 21.31
CA LEU A 198 12.24 -16.57 19.88
C LEU A 198 13.48 -15.72 19.58
N LEU A 199 13.61 -14.57 20.25
CA LEU A 199 14.78 -13.69 20.11
C LEU A 199 16.07 -14.34 20.64
N GLU A 200 15.97 -15.20 21.66
CA GLU A 200 17.11 -15.95 22.19
C GLU A 200 17.58 -17.10 21.30
N ILE A 201 16.64 -17.78 20.63
CA ILE A 201 16.96 -18.98 19.84
C ILE A 201 17.79 -18.62 18.59
N GLY A 202 17.62 -17.42 18.01
CA GLY A 202 18.46 -16.89 16.94
C GLY A 202 18.44 -17.66 15.60
N ASP A 203 17.82 -18.84 15.58
CA ASP A 203 17.65 -19.71 14.42
C ASP A 203 16.20 -20.22 14.33
N LEU A 204 15.63 -20.17 13.13
CA LEU A 204 14.24 -20.57 12.94
C LEU A 204 14.05 -22.08 13.03
N SER A 205 14.99 -22.89 12.54
CA SER A 205 14.88 -24.34 12.61
C SER A 205 14.85 -24.82 14.07
N ASP A 206 15.76 -24.30 14.89
CA ASP A 206 15.81 -24.58 16.32
C ASP A 206 14.53 -24.09 17.03
N ALA A 207 13.97 -22.95 16.61
CA ALA A 207 12.71 -22.45 17.15
C ALA A 207 11.54 -23.38 16.81
N TYR A 208 11.50 -23.92 15.61
CA TYR A 208 10.50 -24.89 15.18
C TYR A 208 10.60 -26.19 15.97
N ASP A 209 11.79 -26.75 16.14
CA ASP A 209 11.99 -28.00 16.90
C ASP A 209 11.60 -27.83 18.37
N ARG A 210 11.82 -26.63 18.93
CA ARG A 210 11.50 -26.30 20.32
C ARG A 210 10.08 -25.76 20.51
N ARG A 211 9.25 -25.68 19.47
CA ARG A 211 7.95 -24.98 19.54
C ARG A 211 7.00 -25.44 20.65
N ALA A 212 7.04 -26.73 20.98
CA ALA A 212 6.22 -27.31 22.05
C ALA A 212 6.63 -26.84 23.47
N SER A 213 7.83 -26.26 23.61
CA SER A 213 8.35 -25.72 24.87
C SER A 213 8.08 -24.22 25.04
N PHE A 214 7.47 -23.56 24.05
CA PHE A 214 7.10 -22.15 24.17
C PHE A 214 6.02 -21.95 25.25
N PRO A 215 6.03 -20.79 25.95
CA PRO A 215 5.00 -20.46 26.94
C PRO A 215 3.57 -20.58 26.40
N VAL A 216 3.38 -20.24 25.13
CA VAL A 216 2.11 -20.33 24.42
C VAL A 216 2.30 -21.23 23.17
N PRO A 217 2.03 -22.55 23.28
CA PRO A 217 2.35 -23.49 22.21
C PRO A 217 1.21 -23.72 21.20
N ALA A 218 0.05 -23.07 21.38
CA ALA A 218 -1.13 -23.30 20.57
C ALA A 218 -1.98 -22.03 20.41
N LEU A 219 -2.83 -22.03 19.39
CA LEU A 219 -3.85 -20.99 19.19
C LEU A 219 -4.92 -21.02 20.31
N PRO A 220 -5.62 -19.90 20.55
CA PRO A 220 -6.89 -19.91 21.27
C PRO A 220 -7.88 -20.86 20.61
N SER A 221 -8.65 -21.62 21.40
CA SER A 221 -9.54 -22.67 20.88
C SER A 221 -10.58 -22.16 19.87
N ASP A 222 -11.09 -20.95 20.06
CA ASP A 222 -12.05 -20.36 19.13
C ASP A 222 -11.41 -19.96 17.80
N LEU A 223 -10.17 -19.47 17.82
CA LEU A 223 -9.41 -19.22 16.59
C LEU A 223 -9.00 -20.53 15.91
N GLU A 224 -8.66 -21.56 16.69
CA GLU A 224 -8.36 -22.89 16.15
C GLU A 224 -9.58 -23.50 15.45
N GLU A 225 -10.77 -23.40 16.04
CA GLU A 225 -12.03 -23.83 15.43
C GLU A 225 -12.32 -23.05 14.13
N GLU A 226 -12.14 -21.74 14.16
CA GLU A 226 -12.36 -20.87 13.01
C GLU A 226 -11.40 -21.18 11.86
N VAL A 227 -10.10 -21.28 12.14
CA VAL A 227 -9.06 -21.67 11.19
C VAL A 227 -9.34 -23.06 10.62
N THR A 228 -9.73 -24.01 11.47
CA THR A 228 -10.10 -25.37 11.04
C THR A 228 -11.31 -25.36 10.10
N ALA A 229 -12.31 -24.53 10.38
CA ALA A 229 -13.50 -24.38 9.53
C ALA A 229 -13.12 -23.79 8.15
N CYS A 230 -12.33 -22.71 8.14
CA CYS A 230 -11.82 -22.09 6.91
C CYS A 230 -10.95 -23.08 6.09
N ALA A 231 -10.11 -23.89 6.75
CA ALA A 231 -9.30 -24.90 6.08
C ALA A 231 -10.13 -26.06 5.46
N LYS A 232 -11.21 -26.49 6.13
CA LYS A 232 -12.10 -27.56 5.64
C LYS A 232 -13.07 -27.10 4.55
N GLY A 233 -13.54 -25.86 4.64
CA GLY A 233 -14.52 -25.29 3.71
C GLY A 233 -13.95 -24.83 2.36
N GLY A 234 -12.62 -24.78 2.25
CA GLY A 234 -11.91 -24.28 1.09
C GLY A 234 -11.87 -22.74 1.06
N TRP A 235 -10.82 -22.19 0.46
CA TRP A 235 -10.55 -20.75 0.28
C TRP A 235 -11.64 -19.95 -0.48
N VAL A 236 -12.75 -20.61 -0.84
CA VAL A 236 -13.87 -20.12 -1.66
C VAL A 236 -15.05 -19.63 -0.81
N LEU A 237 -15.02 -19.83 0.52
CA LEU A 237 -16.09 -19.36 1.39
C LEU A 237 -16.10 -17.82 1.48
N ASP A 238 -17.24 -17.23 1.13
CA ASP A 238 -17.49 -15.78 1.17
C ASP A 238 -17.96 -15.30 2.57
N ASP A 239 -17.63 -16.04 3.62
CA ASP A 239 -17.96 -15.64 4.98
C ASP A 239 -16.93 -14.65 5.56
N ALA A 240 -17.32 -13.92 6.60
CA ALA A 240 -16.50 -12.87 7.21
C ALA A 240 -15.18 -13.40 7.79
N ALA A 241 -15.17 -14.61 8.37
CA ALA A 241 -13.95 -15.18 8.94
C ALA A 241 -12.95 -15.57 7.84
N SER A 242 -13.42 -16.21 6.78
CA SER A 242 -12.57 -16.51 5.63
C SER A 242 -12.02 -15.25 4.95
N LYS A 243 -12.77 -14.13 4.92
CA LYS A 243 -12.29 -12.85 4.38
C LYS A 243 -11.16 -12.23 5.20
N LYS A 244 -11.33 -12.11 6.52
CA LYS A 244 -10.29 -11.51 7.39
C LYS A 244 -8.98 -12.31 7.38
N TRP A 245 -9.05 -13.64 7.38
CA TRP A 245 -7.84 -14.49 7.34
C TRP A 245 -7.11 -14.44 6.00
N ARG A 246 -7.86 -14.41 4.88
CA ARG A 246 -7.26 -14.20 3.55
C ARG A 246 -6.57 -12.84 3.46
N HIS A 247 -7.23 -11.81 3.97
CA HIS A 247 -6.68 -10.47 4.00
C HIS A 247 -5.42 -10.38 4.88
N LEU A 248 -5.42 -10.99 6.07
CA LEU A 248 -4.23 -11.12 6.92
C LEU A 248 -3.07 -11.82 6.20
N THR A 249 -3.37 -12.91 5.47
CA THR A 249 -2.34 -13.66 4.73
C THR A 249 -1.75 -12.81 3.60
N ALA A 250 -2.57 -12.06 2.87
CA ALA A 250 -2.11 -11.12 1.85
C ALA A 250 -1.25 -9.99 2.45
N TRP A 251 -1.59 -9.49 3.64
CA TRP A 251 -0.75 -8.55 4.36
C TRP A 251 0.58 -9.15 4.85
N ALA A 252 0.60 -10.43 5.23
CA ALA A 252 1.80 -11.10 5.71
C ALA A 252 2.77 -11.54 4.60
N TYR A 253 2.25 -11.93 3.43
CA TYR A 253 3.02 -12.58 2.35
C TYR A 253 2.77 -12.01 0.95
N GLY A 254 2.04 -10.91 0.82
CA GLY A 254 1.80 -10.26 -0.47
C GLY A 254 3.08 -9.88 -1.22
N ASP A 255 2.91 -9.42 -2.45
CA ASP A 255 4.00 -9.05 -3.38
C ASP A 255 5.05 -8.11 -2.78
N TRP A 256 4.65 -7.37 -1.75
CA TRP A 256 5.53 -6.54 -0.96
C TRP A 256 6.70 -7.37 -0.38
N THR A 257 6.47 -8.59 0.13
CA THR A 257 7.52 -9.46 0.69
C THR A 257 8.56 -9.95 -0.32
N GLN A 258 8.23 -9.96 -1.62
CA GLN A 258 9.10 -10.49 -2.68
C GLN A 258 10.21 -9.51 -3.09
N ARG A 259 10.19 -8.27 -2.60
CA ARG A 259 11.20 -7.26 -2.95
C ARG A 259 12.37 -7.27 -1.97
N LEU A 260 13.51 -7.77 -2.44
CA LEU A 260 14.82 -7.69 -1.75
C LEU A 260 15.20 -6.24 -1.34
N TRP A 261 14.68 -5.23 -2.06
CA TRP A 261 14.94 -3.81 -1.83
C TRP A 261 14.16 -3.19 -0.66
N MET A 262 13.03 -3.76 -0.25
CA MET A 262 12.29 -3.22 0.91
C MET A 262 12.98 -3.48 2.23
N VAL A 263 13.71 -4.59 2.34
CA VAL A 263 14.60 -4.82 3.50
C VAL A 263 15.71 -3.76 3.53
N GLN A 264 16.25 -3.36 2.37
CA GLN A 264 17.28 -2.31 2.32
C GLN A 264 16.72 -0.93 2.66
N GLU A 265 15.58 -0.53 2.11
CA GLU A 265 14.95 0.78 2.38
C GLU A 265 14.46 0.92 3.82
N GLN A 266 13.93 -0.16 4.40
CA GLN A 266 13.44 -0.17 5.78
C GLN A 266 14.56 -0.25 6.82
N LEU A 267 15.69 -0.91 6.53
CA LEU A 267 16.84 -0.92 7.46
C LEU A 267 17.58 0.42 7.51
N LEU A 268 17.37 1.29 6.51
CA LEU A 268 18.02 2.59 6.44
C LEU A 268 17.36 3.64 7.34
N ASN A 269 16.10 3.45 7.74
CA ASN A 269 15.36 4.35 8.61
C ASN A 269 14.90 3.63 9.88
N ARG A 270 15.06 4.26 11.05
CA ARG A 270 14.62 3.66 12.33
C ARG A 270 13.13 3.83 12.61
N ASN A 271 12.45 4.67 11.85
CA ASN A 271 11.02 4.95 11.98
C ASN A 271 10.29 4.39 10.76
N THR A 272 10.04 3.08 10.78
CA THR A 272 9.29 2.38 9.74
C THR A 272 7.85 2.13 10.19
N GLN A 273 6.93 2.33 9.27
CA GLN A 273 5.50 2.09 9.47
C GLN A 273 4.99 1.25 8.31
N ILE A 274 3.98 0.43 8.58
CA ILE A 274 3.28 -0.31 7.54
C ILE A 274 1.91 0.32 7.36
N LEU A 275 1.47 0.47 6.12
CA LEU A 275 0.12 0.91 5.77
C LEU A 275 -0.58 -0.22 5.01
N GLY A 276 -1.57 -0.84 5.65
CA GLY A 276 -2.50 -1.77 5.01
C GLY A 276 -3.85 -1.09 4.87
N GLY A 277 -4.32 -0.91 3.62
CA GLY A 277 -5.43 0.00 3.36
C GLY A 277 -5.18 1.39 3.97
N ARG A 278 -6.11 1.88 4.77
CA ARG A 278 -6.06 3.19 5.46
C ARG A 278 -5.49 3.08 6.87
N ARG A 279 -5.16 1.89 7.37
CA ARG A 279 -4.69 1.65 8.74
C ARG A 279 -3.17 1.53 8.80
N LEU A 280 -2.57 2.28 9.73
CA LEU A 280 -1.17 2.08 10.09
C LEU A 280 -1.07 0.84 10.99
N LEU A 281 -0.26 -0.12 10.55
CA LEU A 281 0.00 -1.38 11.24
C LEU A 281 1.37 -1.31 11.90
N ARG A 282 1.51 -1.99 13.04
CA ARG A 282 2.82 -2.11 13.69
C ARG A 282 3.66 -3.18 12.99
N TRP A 283 4.94 -2.88 12.80
CA TRP A 283 5.87 -3.76 12.09
C TRP A 283 6.04 -5.10 12.80
N ASP A 284 6.16 -5.08 14.14
CA ASP A 284 6.29 -6.28 14.96
C ASP A 284 5.12 -7.23 14.72
N THR A 285 3.90 -6.71 14.64
CA THR A 285 2.71 -7.52 14.43
C THR A 285 2.72 -8.27 13.09
N ILE A 286 3.09 -7.59 11.99
CA ILE A 286 3.19 -8.24 10.67
C ILE A 286 4.37 -9.21 10.60
N ALA A 287 5.55 -8.82 11.06
CA ALA A 287 6.71 -9.71 11.09
C ALA A 287 6.43 -10.97 11.91
N THR A 288 5.63 -10.86 12.98
CA THR A 288 5.28 -12.00 13.81
C THR A 288 4.36 -12.98 13.11
N THR A 289 3.43 -12.50 12.26
CA THR A 289 2.60 -13.41 11.46
C THR A 289 3.45 -14.39 10.68
N THR A 290 4.54 -13.92 10.07
CA THR A 290 5.48 -14.76 9.32
C THR A 290 6.07 -15.88 10.17
N PHE A 291 6.46 -15.59 11.41
CA PHE A 291 6.98 -16.60 12.34
C PHE A 291 5.91 -17.63 12.73
N TRP A 292 4.68 -17.21 12.98
CA TRP A 292 3.61 -18.13 13.38
C TRP A 292 3.28 -19.16 12.31
N PHE A 293 3.25 -18.74 11.05
CA PHE A 293 3.10 -19.66 9.92
C PHE A 293 4.27 -20.64 9.85
N TYR A 294 5.52 -20.15 9.97
CA TYR A 294 6.70 -21.02 9.96
C TYR A 294 6.68 -22.04 11.12
N LEU A 295 6.21 -21.64 12.30
CA LEU A 295 6.05 -22.51 13.47
C LEU A 295 4.82 -23.43 13.39
N GLN A 296 4.09 -23.42 12.27
CA GLN A 296 2.88 -24.22 12.02
C GLN A 296 1.75 -23.97 13.03
N PHE A 297 1.64 -22.74 13.54
CA PHE A 297 0.44 -22.33 14.28
C PHE A 297 -0.77 -22.09 13.36
N LEU A 298 -0.53 -22.00 12.04
CA LEU A 298 -1.56 -21.87 11.01
C LEU A 298 -1.43 -23.01 9.98
N PRO A 299 -2.49 -23.37 9.23
CA PRO A 299 -2.46 -24.54 8.35
C PRO A 299 -1.55 -24.34 7.12
N ASP A 300 -0.66 -25.28 6.86
CA ASP A 300 0.25 -25.26 5.69
C ASP A 300 -0.49 -25.18 4.33
N SER A 301 -1.72 -25.72 4.28
CA SER A 301 -2.57 -25.68 3.08
C SER A 301 -2.92 -24.25 2.64
N TRP A 302 -2.92 -23.29 3.56
CA TRP A 302 -3.21 -21.90 3.28
C TRP A 302 -2.07 -21.20 2.57
N LEU A 303 -0.85 -21.41 3.07
CA LEU A 303 0.35 -20.88 2.43
C LEU A 303 0.47 -21.46 1.03
N THR A 304 0.31 -22.78 0.91
CA THR A 304 0.34 -23.48 -0.39
C THR A 304 -0.71 -22.91 -1.34
N HIS A 305 -1.94 -22.66 -0.87
CA HIS A 305 -2.99 -22.07 -1.71
C HIS A 305 -2.67 -20.61 -2.09
N PHE A 306 -2.18 -19.80 -1.16
CA PHE A 306 -1.80 -18.42 -1.42
C PHE A 306 -0.73 -18.32 -2.51
N TRP A 307 0.38 -19.04 -2.34
CA TRP A 307 1.48 -19.07 -3.31
C TRP A 307 1.03 -19.66 -4.65
N THR A 308 0.27 -20.77 -4.67
CA THR A 308 -0.20 -21.36 -5.94
C THR A 308 -1.22 -20.49 -6.69
N GLN A 309 -1.97 -19.61 -6.02
CA GLN A 309 -2.84 -18.64 -6.68
C GLN A 309 -2.11 -17.37 -7.14
N HIS A 310 -0.97 -17.03 -6.53
CA HIS A 310 -0.16 -15.86 -6.89
C HIS A 310 1.08 -16.21 -7.74
N GLU A 311 1.38 -17.50 -7.99
CA GLU A 311 2.47 -17.99 -8.87
C GLU A 311 2.10 -18.07 -10.36
N PHE A 312 0.99 -17.47 -10.81
CA PHE A 312 0.60 -17.50 -12.23
C PHE A 312 0.10 -16.14 -12.72
N ASP A 313 1.01 -15.19 -12.91
CA ASP A 313 0.81 -14.03 -13.80
C ASP A 313 2.14 -13.61 -14.49
N ASP A 314 3.09 -14.55 -14.65
CA ASP A 314 4.27 -14.41 -15.51
C ASP A 314 4.12 -15.29 -16.78
N GLU A 315 3.20 -14.93 -17.68
CA GLU A 315 3.22 -15.30 -19.11
C GLU A 315 2.81 -14.13 -20.01
#